data_AF-A0A359M2N3-F1
#
_entry.id   AF-A0A359M2N3-F1
#
_cell.length_a   1.000
_cell.length_b   1.000
_cell.length_c   1.000
_cell.angle_alpha   90.00
_cell.angle_beta   90.00
_cell.angle_gamma   90.00
#
_symmetry.space_group_name_H-M   'P 1'
#
loop_
_entity.id
_entity.type
_entity.pdbx_description
1 polymer ?
#
loop_
_entity_poly.entity_id
_entity_poly.type
_entity_poly.pdbx_seq_one_letter_code
_entity_poly.pdbx_strand_id
1 'polypeptide(L)'
;MSISSSYPPNEDFVRRAHVQGMDGYRQLYRRAEEKPEEFWGELAEKELAWFEPWNHVFEWKPPFVKWFVGGKLNASYNCLDRHLNTARRNKAAILFEGEPGDQRAITYQELHRLVCRFANVLKGLGVAKGDRVTIYLPMIPEAVVAMLACARIGAIHSVVFAGFSSEAFKHRVRDSACRLVITVDGYRHGNKTIGQKEKTDQGLSDCPSVKTV
;
A
#
# COMPACT_ATOMS: atom_id res chain seq x y z
N MET A 1 -4.95 6.39 45.16
CA MET A 1 -5.93 5.72 44.27
C MET A 1 -5.85 6.41 42.92
N SER A 2 -5.36 5.71 41.89
CA SER A 2 -5.39 6.24 40.52
C SER A 2 -6.85 6.33 40.09
N ILE A 3 -7.34 7.55 39.87
CA ILE A 3 -8.63 7.77 39.21
C ILE A 3 -8.39 7.34 37.76
N SER A 4 -8.86 6.15 37.40
CA SER A 4 -8.94 5.73 36.01
C SER A 4 -9.92 6.68 35.31
N SER A 5 -9.42 7.73 34.66
CA SER A 5 -10.27 8.62 33.87
C SER A 5 -10.65 7.91 32.57
N SER A 6 -11.85 7.31 32.58
CA SER A 6 -12.49 6.82 31.37
C SER A 6 -13.18 7.99 30.66
N TYR A 7 -12.94 8.14 29.36
CA TYR A 7 -13.54 9.18 28.52
C TYR A 7 -14.46 8.52 27.49
N PRO A 8 -15.77 8.39 27.79
CA PRO A 8 -16.69 7.76 26.85
C PRO A 8 -16.86 8.64 25.60
N PRO A 9 -17.00 8.03 24.41
CA PRO A 9 -17.38 8.77 23.21
C PRO A 9 -18.78 9.38 23.38
N ASN A 10 -19.02 10.52 22.71
CA ASN A 10 -20.35 11.11 22.66
C ASN A 10 -21.36 10.13 22.02
N GLU A 11 -22.57 10.04 22.55
CA GLU A 11 -23.64 9.16 22.08
C GLU A 11 -23.99 9.35 20.59
N ASP A 12 -23.95 10.59 20.09
CA ASP A 12 -24.19 10.90 18.67
C ASP A 12 -23.13 10.28 17.74
N PHE A 13 -21.90 10.14 18.24
CA PHE A 13 -20.85 9.43 17.52
C PHE A 13 -21.11 7.92 17.58
N VAL A 14 -21.44 7.40 18.77
CA VAL A 14 -21.73 5.96 18.97
C VAL A 14 -22.83 5.46 18.04
N ARG A 15 -23.93 6.24 17.87
CA ARG A 15 -25.04 5.83 16.99
C ARG A 15 -24.68 5.80 15.50
N ARG A 16 -23.71 6.61 15.06
CA ARG A 16 -23.29 6.71 13.64
C ARG A 16 -22.08 5.85 13.28
N ALA A 17 -21.38 5.31 14.29
CA ALA A 17 -20.22 4.47 14.08
C ALA A 17 -20.61 3.11 13.49
N HIS A 18 -19.69 2.50 12.73
CA HIS A 18 -19.85 1.13 12.22
C HIS A 18 -19.97 0.09 13.35
N VAL A 19 -19.42 0.39 14.53
CA VAL A 19 -19.52 -0.44 15.74
C VAL A 19 -20.19 0.39 16.83
N GLN A 20 -21.38 -0.04 17.25
CA GLN A 20 -22.21 0.71 18.18
C GLN A 20 -21.83 0.42 19.63
N GLY A 21 -20.85 1.19 20.12
CA GLY A 21 -20.45 1.21 21.52
C GLY A 21 -19.79 -0.09 21.99
N MET A 22 -19.64 -0.22 23.31
CA MET A 22 -18.94 -1.36 23.91
C MET A 22 -19.66 -2.68 23.69
N ASP A 23 -21.00 -2.67 23.63
CA ASP A 23 -21.76 -3.90 23.44
C ASP A 23 -21.65 -4.40 21.99
N GLY A 24 -21.72 -3.51 21.00
CA GLY A 24 -21.44 -3.86 19.60
C GLY A 24 -20.03 -4.39 19.41
N TYR A 25 -19.03 -3.76 20.05
CA TYR A 25 -17.65 -4.25 20.06
C TYR A 25 -17.54 -5.67 20.65
N ARG A 26 -18.11 -5.90 21.82
CA ARG A 26 -18.07 -7.21 22.51
C ARG A 26 -18.75 -8.31 21.68
N GLN A 27 -19.85 -7.98 21.01
CA GLN A 27 -20.54 -8.92 20.12
C GLN A 27 -19.68 -9.30 18.92
N LEU A 28 -19.03 -8.32 18.26
CA LEU A 28 -18.09 -8.60 17.17
C LEU A 28 -16.92 -9.46 17.62
N TYR A 29 -16.33 -9.13 18.78
CA TYR A 29 -15.21 -9.89 19.34
C TYR A 29 -15.61 -11.33 19.65
N ARG A 30 -16.75 -11.53 20.33
CA ARG A 30 -17.28 -12.87 20.63
C ARG A 30 -17.51 -13.67 19.36
N ARG A 31 -18.09 -13.06 18.32
CA ARG A 31 -18.32 -13.74 17.04
C ARG A 31 -17.01 -14.16 16.37
N ALA A 32 -16.00 -13.30 16.38
CA ALA A 32 -14.68 -13.60 15.83
C ALA A 32 -13.96 -14.71 16.60
N GLU A 33 -14.17 -14.82 17.91
CA GLU A 33 -13.59 -15.85 18.77
C GLU A 33 -14.31 -17.20 18.64
N GLU A 34 -15.65 -17.20 18.66
CA GLU A 34 -16.46 -18.42 18.61
C GLU A 34 -16.52 -19.04 17.20
N LYS A 35 -16.53 -18.19 16.15
CA LYS A 35 -16.72 -18.60 14.75
C LYS A 35 -15.74 -17.87 13.81
N PRO A 36 -14.42 -18.07 13.97
CA PRO A 36 -13.40 -17.30 13.27
C PRO A 36 -13.44 -17.45 11.75
N GLU A 37 -13.66 -18.66 11.24
CA GLU A 37 -13.71 -18.89 9.78
C GLU A 37 -14.93 -18.21 9.14
N GLU A 38 -16.12 -18.36 9.73
CA GLU A 38 -17.33 -17.67 9.26
C GLU A 38 -17.13 -16.15 9.31
N PHE A 39 -16.64 -15.62 10.43
CA PHE A 39 -16.43 -14.19 10.63
C PHE A 39 -15.47 -13.59 9.59
N TRP A 40 -14.27 -14.17 9.43
CA TRP A 40 -13.28 -13.65 8.50
C TRP A 40 -13.63 -13.93 7.04
N GLY A 41 -14.29 -15.05 6.75
CA GLY A 41 -14.76 -15.39 5.42
C GLY A 41 -15.79 -14.38 4.90
N GLU A 42 -16.81 -14.08 5.71
CA GLU A 42 -17.83 -13.09 5.36
C GLU A 42 -17.24 -11.69 5.12
N LEU A 43 -16.31 -11.26 5.98
CA LEU A 43 -15.65 -9.96 5.81
C LEU A 43 -14.79 -9.93 4.55
N ALA A 44 -14.04 -10.99 4.26
CA ALA A 44 -13.22 -11.07 3.06
C ALA A 44 -14.06 -11.05 1.78
N GLU A 45 -15.22 -11.70 1.78
CA GLU A 45 -16.14 -11.73 0.63
C GLU A 45 -16.78 -10.36 0.40
N LYS A 46 -17.16 -9.68 1.49
CA LYS A 46 -17.82 -8.37 1.43
C LYS A 46 -16.86 -7.24 1.07
N GLU A 47 -15.68 -7.22 1.67
CA GLU A 47 -14.80 -6.04 1.64
C GLU A 47 -13.80 -6.07 0.48
N LEU A 48 -13.53 -7.24 -0.10
CA LEU A 48 -12.56 -7.44 -1.19
C LEU A 48 -13.22 -8.07 -2.41
N ALA A 49 -12.77 -7.64 -3.59
CA ALA A 49 -13.10 -8.27 -4.85
C ALA A 49 -12.06 -9.36 -5.16
N TRP A 50 -12.56 -10.58 -5.35
CA TRP A 50 -11.79 -11.77 -5.67
C TRP A 50 -12.00 -12.16 -7.14
N PHE A 51 -10.94 -12.61 -7.79
CA PHE A 51 -11.04 -13.23 -9.11
C PHE A 51 -11.37 -14.72 -8.99
N GLU A 52 -10.82 -15.37 -7.96
CA GLU A 52 -11.18 -16.72 -7.56
C GLU A 52 -11.35 -16.73 -6.03
N PRO A 53 -12.46 -17.26 -5.50
CA PRO A 53 -12.65 -17.38 -4.06
C PRO A 53 -11.66 -18.40 -3.47
N TRP A 54 -11.44 -18.31 -2.16
CA TRP A 54 -10.59 -19.24 -1.43
C TRP A 54 -11.32 -20.57 -1.14
N ASN A 55 -10.54 -21.62 -0.90
CA ASN A 55 -11.04 -22.92 -0.46
C ASN A 55 -11.12 -23.02 1.08
N HIS A 56 -10.19 -22.36 1.78
CA HIS A 56 -10.11 -22.33 3.24
C HIS A 56 -9.75 -20.92 3.74
N VAL A 57 -10.39 -20.46 4.82
CA VAL A 57 -10.17 -19.11 5.36
C VAL A 57 -8.79 -18.99 5.99
N PHE A 58 -8.33 -20.00 6.74
CA PHE A 58 -6.95 -20.05 7.20
C PHE A 58 -6.44 -21.48 7.42
N GLU A 59 -5.12 -21.65 7.31
CA GLU A 59 -4.39 -22.82 7.82
C GLU A 59 -3.49 -22.35 8.96
N TRP A 60 -3.82 -22.75 10.20
CA TRP A 60 -3.10 -22.27 11.38
C TRP A 60 -1.94 -23.19 11.78
N LYS A 61 -0.78 -23.01 11.14
CA LYS A 61 0.46 -23.76 11.44
C LYS A 61 1.65 -22.82 11.70
N PRO A 62 1.71 -22.13 12.86
CA PRO A 62 2.82 -21.23 13.18
C PRO A 62 4.21 -21.89 13.03
N PRO A 63 5.23 -21.18 12.49
CA PRO A 63 5.19 -19.78 12.04
C PRO A 63 4.59 -19.58 10.63
N PHE A 64 4.24 -20.66 9.92
CA PHE A 64 3.74 -20.65 8.54
C PHE A 64 2.22 -20.62 8.46
N VAL A 65 1.62 -19.55 8.98
CA VAL A 65 0.17 -19.32 8.86
C VAL A 65 -0.18 -18.91 7.43
N LYS A 66 -1.28 -19.44 6.90
CA LYS A 66 -1.85 -19.02 5.60
C LYS A 66 -3.26 -18.53 5.78
N TRP A 67 -3.64 -17.52 5.01
CA TRP A 67 -4.97 -16.95 4.96
C TRP A 67 -5.52 -17.01 3.54
N PHE A 68 -6.82 -17.29 3.41
CA PHE A 68 -7.58 -17.34 2.16
C PHE A 68 -6.93 -18.24 1.10
N VAL A 69 -6.65 -19.48 1.49
CA VAL A 69 -5.88 -20.45 0.69
C VAL A 69 -6.61 -20.76 -0.62
N GLY A 70 -5.91 -20.61 -1.74
CA GLY A 70 -6.46 -20.79 -3.09
C GLY A 70 -7.10 -19.53 -3.68
N GLY A 71 -7.39 -18.52 -2.86
CA GLY A 71 -7.99 -17.29 -3.31
C GLY A 71 -7.04 -16.48 -4.20
N LYS A 72 -7.58 -15.87 -5.27
CA LYS A 72 -6.82 -14.99 -6.17
C LYS A 72 -7.46 -13.62 -6.21
N LEU A 73 -6.65 -12.60 -5.99
CA LEU A 73 -7.04 -11.20 -6.09
C LEU A 73 -5.88 -10.35 -6.61
N ASN A 74 -6.15 -9.08 -6.90
CA ASN A 74 -5.11 -8.09 -7.15
C ASN A 74 -5.36 -6.82 -6.33
N ALA A 75 -4.33 -6.32 -5.66
CA ALA A 75 -4.45 -5.13 -4.81
C ALA A 75 -4.74 -3.86 -5.63
N SER A 76 -4.10 -3.68 -6.79
CA SER A 76 -4.39 -2.55 -7.69
C SER A 76 -5.84 -2.57 -8.18
N TYR A 77 -6.39 -3.75 -8.50
CA TYR A 77 -7.80 -3.89 -8.86
C TYR A 77 -8.75 -3.46 -7.73
N ASN A 78 -8.47 -3.92 -6.51
CA ASN A 78 -9.25 -3.58 -5.32
C ASN A 78 -9.14 -2.09 -4.93
N CYS A 79 -7.99 -1.47 -5.16
CA CYS A 79 -7.77 -0.06 -4.86
C CYS A 79 -8.29 0.89 -5.96
N LEU A 80 -8.41 0.44 -7.22
CA LEU A 80 -8.68 1.31 -8.36
C LEU A 80 -9.84 0.80 -9.22
N ASP A 81 -9.64 -0.32 -9.92
CA ASP A 81 -10.50 -0.75 -11.03
C ASP A 81 -11.95 -0.97 -10.60
N ARG A 82 -12.17 -1.62 -9.45
CA ARG A 82 -13.54 -1.86 -8.93
C ARG A 82 -14.32 -0.57 -8.67
N HIS A 83 -13.64 0.57 -8.52
CA HIS A 83 -14.27 1.86 -8.27
C HIS A 83 -14.63 2.63 -9.54
N LEU A 84 -14.07 2.27 -10.70
CA LEU A 84 -14.22 3.02 -11.95
C LEU A 84 -15.64 2.99 -12.54
N ASN A 85 -16.39 1.94 -12.24
CA ASN A 85 -17.79 1.78 -12.68
C ASN A 85 -18.80 2.28 -11.63
N THR A 86 -18.35 3.04 -10.64
CA THR A 86 -19.18 3.57 -9.56
C THR A 86 -19.17 5.10 -9.56
N ALA A 87 -19.97 5.72 -8.69
CA ALA A 87 -19.92 7.16 -8.44
C ALA A 87 -18.53 7.67 -8.01
N ARG A 88 -17.60 6.78 -7.60
CA ARG A 88 -16.23 7.15 -7.24
C ARG A 88 -15.31 7.43 -8.42
N ARG A 89 -15.69 7.11 -9.66
CA ARG A 89 -14.83 7.29 -10.85
C ARG A 89 -14.13 8.65 -10.90
N ASN A 90 -14.89 9.72 -10.69
CA ASN A 90 -14.40 11.10 -10.70
C ASN A 90 -14.20 11.69 -9.29
N LYS A 91 -14.32 10.87 -8.23
CA LYS A 91 -14.00 11.28 -6.87
C LYS A 91 -12.48 11.40 -6.75
N ALA A 92 -12.00 12.42 -6.03
CA ALA A 92 -10.60 12.50 -5.64
C ALA A 92 -10.17 11.23 -4.88
N ALA A 93 -9.18 10.53 -5.42
CA ALA A 93 -8.51 9.40 -4.79
C ALA A 93 -7.31 9.86 -3.96
N ILE A 94 -6.56 10.84 -4.48
CA ILE A 94 -5.44 11.49 -3.79
C ILE A 94 -5.71 12.99 -3.77
N LEU A 95 -5.65 13.57 -2.58
CA LEU A 95 -5.48 15.01 -2.38
C LEU A 95 -4.04 15.18 -1.92
N PHE A 96 -3.22 15.75 -2.79
CA PHE A 96 -1.81 16.00 -2.53
C PHE A 96 -1.61 17.47 -2.20
N GLU A 97 -0.80 17.69 -1.19
CA GLU A 97 -0.28 18.99 -0.79
C GLU A 97 1.23 18.85 -0.62
N GLY A 98 1.97 19.54 -1.48
CA GLY A 98 3.42 19.58 -1.48
C GLY A 98 3.95 20.81 -0.77
N GLU A 99 5.27 20.88 -0.67
CA GLU A 99 5.98 22.02 -0.10
C GLU A 99 6.65 22.78 -1.26
N PRO A 100 6.18 24.00 -1.65
CA PRO A 100 5.79 25.12 -0.78
C PRO A 100 4.27 25.44 -0.74
N GLY A 101 3.40 24.47 -1.02
CA GLY A 101 1.94 24.66 -1.09
C GLY A 101 1.31 24.16 -2.40
N ASP A 102 2.04 23.42 -3.22
CA ASP A 102 1.51 22.85 -4.46
C ASP A 102 0.39 21.86 -4.16
N GLN A 103 -0.80 22.06 -4.73
CA GLN A 103 -1.93 21.18 -4.50
C GLN A 103 -2.34 20.45 -5.77
N ARG A 104 -2.62 19.15 -5.65
CA ARG A 104 -3.14 18.31 -6.75
C ARG A 104 -4.27 17.43 -6.23
N ALA A 105 -5.42 17.50 -6.88
CA ALA A 105 -6.47 16.48 -6.73
C ALA A 105 -6.36 15.49 -7.89
N ILE A 106 -6.21 14.21 -7.58
CA ILE A 106 -6.13 13.14 -8.58
C ILE A 106 -7.33 12.22 -8.36
N THR A 107 -8.18 12.11 -9.36
CA THR A 107 -9.38 11.25 -9.32
C THR A 107 -9.02 9.77 -9.43
N TYR A 108 -9.95 8.88 -9.06
CA TYR A 108 -9.77 7.43 -9.28
C TYR A 108 -9.46 7.09 -10.75
N GLN A 109 -10.12 7.75 -11.70
CA GLN A 109 -9.88 7.52 -13.13
C GLN A 109 -8.48 7.98 -13.58
N GLU A 110 -8.02 9.12 -13.09
CA GLU A 110 -6.67 9.61 -13.41
C GLU A 110 -5.59 8.75 -12.77
N LEU A 111 -5.78 8.37 -11.50
CA LEU A 111 -4.86 7.49 -10.80
C LEU A 111 -4.76 6.12 -11.49
N HIS A 112 -5.89 5.56 -11.93
CA HIS A 112 -5.90 4.31 -12.72
C HIS A 112 -5.11 4.44 -14.02
N ARG A 113 -5.27 5.53 -14.77
CA ARG A 113 -4.51 5.79 -16.00
C ARG A 113 -3.01 5.90 -15.73
N LEU A 114 -2.61 6.61 -14.67
CA LEU A 114 -1.22 6.75 -14.24
C LEU A 114 -0.61 5.39 -13.88
N VAL A 115 -1.32 4.61 -13.07
CA VAL A 115 -0.91 3.27 -12.62
C VAL A 115 -0.81 2.30 -13.79
N CYS A 116 -1.78 2.27 -14.71
CA CYS A 116 -1.72 1.40 -15.89
C CYS A 116 -0.55 1.75 -16.80
N ARG A 117 -0.32 3.04 -17.04
CA ARG A 117 0.81 3.51 -17.84
C ARG A 117 2.14 3.12 -17.22
N PHE A 118 2.32 3.35 -15.92
CA PHE A 118 3.58 3.03 -15.26
C PHE A 118 3.80 1.51 -15.12
N ALA A 119 2.72 0.73 -14.89
CA ALA A 119 2.79 -0.73 -14.94
C ALA A 119 3.26 -1.25 -16.32
N ASN A 120 2.88 -0.59 -17.42
CA ASN A 120 3.38 -0.93 -18.75
C ASN A 120 4.86 -0.56 -18.93
N VAL A 121 5.32 0.55 -18.35
CA VAL A 121 6.76 0.89 -18.32
C VAL A 121 7.55 -0.21 -17.59
N LEU A 122 7.10 -0.61 -16.39
CA LEU A 122 7.77 -1.69 -15.63
C LEU A 122 7.85 -3.00 -16.41
N LYS A 123 6.77 -3.39 -17.09
CA LYS A 123 6.78 -4.56 -18.00
C LYS A 123 7.77 -4.38 -19.16
N GLY A 124 7.83 -3.20 -19.76
CA GLY A 124 8.79 -2.88 -20.82
C GLY A 124 10.25 -2.97 -20.37
N LEU A 125 10.52 -2.73 -19.09
CA LEU A 125 11.84 -2.90 -18.44
C LEU A 125 12.10 -4.37 -18.00
N GLY A 126 11.17 -5.28 -18.29
CA GLY A 126 11.27 -6.70 -18.02
C GLY A 126 10.96 -7.10 -16.59
N VAL A 127 10.20 -6.28 -15.84
CA VAL A 127 9.71 -6.64 -14.50
C VAL A 127 8.57 -7.65 -14.63
N ALA A 128 8.69 -8.78 -13.93
CA ALA A 128 7.71 -9.86 -13.90
C ALA A 128 7.15 -10.11 -12.48
N LYS A 129 6.16 -11.00 -12.38
CA LYS A 129 5.59 -11.42 -11.10
C LYS A 129 6.67 -12.03 -10.21
N GLY A 130 6.77 -11.57 -8.97
CA GLY A 130 7.77 -12.00 -8.00
C GLY A 130 9.09 -11.21 -8.03
N ASP A 131 9.34 -10.41 -9.07
CA ASP A 131 10.49 -9.51 -9.07
C ASP A 131 10.33 -8.43 -8.00
N ARG A 132 11.45 -8.02 -7.41
CA ARG A 132 11.48 -6.96 -6.40
C ARG A 132 11.87 -5.64 -7.03
N VAL A 133 11.09 -4.61 -6.72
CA VAL A 133 11.27 -3.23 -7.18
C VAL A 133 11.40 -2.33 -5.97
N THR A 134 12.54 -1.64 -5.84
CA THR A 134 12.73 -0.70 -4.72
C THR A 134 12.15 0.65 -5.08
N ILE A 135 11.34 1.23 -4.21
CA ILE A 135 10.76 2.57 -4.37
C ILE A 135 11.46 3.49 -3.37
N TYR A 136 12.22 4.45 -3.89
CA TYR A 136 12.95 5.44 -3.12
C TYR A 136 12.49 6.85 -3.51
N LEU A 137 11.20 7.10 -3.24
CA LEU A 137 10.46 8.32 -3.55
C LEU A 137 10.04 9.04 -2.26
N PRO A 138 9.93 10.38 -2.28
CA PRO A 138 9.32 11.15 -1.20
C PRO A 138 7.79 10.97 -1.16
N MET A 139 7.12 11.69 -0.27
CA MET A 139 5.65 11.69 -0.13
C MET A 139 4.96 12.44 -1.28
N ILE A 140 5.06 11.90 -2.50
CA ILE A 140 4.42 12.44 -3.72
C ILE A 140 3.42 11.42 -4.30
N PRO A 141 2.44 11.85 -5.11
CA PRO A 141 1.45 10.93 -5.71
C PRO A 141 2.08 9.79 -6.50
N GLU A 142 3.22 10.05 -7.14
CA GLU A 142 3.96 9.11 -7.94
C GLU A 142 4.46 7.91 -7.11
N ALA A 143 4.65 8.05 -5.78
CA ALA A 143 4.93 6.93 -4.89
C ALA A 143 3.76 5.94 -4.82
N VAL A 144 2.52 6.45 -4.74
CA VAL A 144 1.31 5.62 -4.77
C VAL A 144 1.15 4.97 -6.15
N VAL A 145 1.44 5.71 -7.22
CA VAL A 145 1.45 5.17 -8.59
C VAL A 145 2.44 4.00 -8.71
N ALA A 146 3.65 4.15 -8.19
CA ALA A 146 4.69 3.14 -8.22
C ALA A 146 4.30 1.87 -7.44
N MET A 147 3.78 2.03 -6.22
CA MET A 147 3.31 0.90 -5.40
C MET A 147 2.19 0.13 -6.10
N LEU A 148 1.16 0.82 -6.56
CA LEU A 148 0.02 0.19 -7.23
C LEU A 148 0.40 -0.41 -8.59
N ALA A 149 1.35 0.18 -9.32
CA ALA A 149 1.86 -0.38 -10.57
C ALA A 149 2.61 -1.70 -10.34
N CYS A 150 3.45 -1.78 -9.30
CA CYS A 150 4.12 -3.02 -8.91
C CYS A 150 3.09 -4.09 -8.52
N ALA A 151 2.14 -3.74 -7.65
CA ALA A 151 1.08 -4.66 -7.23
C ALA A 151 0.20 -5.13 -8.40
N ARG A 152 -0.03 -4.27 -9.40
CA ARG A 152 -0.82 -4.61 -10.60
C ARG A 152 -0.20 -5.72 -11.43
N ILE A 153 1.13 -5.75 -11.53
CA ILE A 153 1.86 -6.76 -12.32
C ILE A 153 2.36 -7.93 -11.47
N GLY A 154 2.08 -7.92 -10.16
CA GLY A 154 2.52 -8.94 -9.22
C GLY A 154 3.99 -8.82 -8.82
N ALA A 155 4.62 -7.67 -9.04
CA ALA A 155 5.93 -7.36 -8.52
C ALA A 155 5.84 -6.98 -7.03
N ILE A 156 6.92 -7.23 -6.30
CA ILE A 156 7.05 -6.97 -4.87
C ILE A 156 7.73 -5.62 -4.69
N HIS A 157 6.99 -4.60 -4.25
CA HIS A 157 7.59 -3.29 -3.99
C HIS A 157 8.25 -3.22 -2.61
N SER A 158 9.50 -2.78 -2.55
CA SER A 158 10.26 -2.50 -1.34
C SER A 158 10.41 -1.00 -1.16
N VAL A 159 9.63 -0.40 -0.27
CA VAL A 159 9.63 1.06 -0.08
C VAL A 159 10.71 1.46 0.91
N VAL A 160 11.60 2.36 0.50
CA VAL A 160 12.64 2.95 1.33
C VAL A 160 12.30 4.41 1.57
N PHE A 161 12.28 4.83 2.84
CA PHE A 161 11.99 6.22 3.19
C PHE A 161 13.05 7.16 2.60
N ALA A 162 12.62 8.17 1.84
CA ALA A 162 13.50 9.10 1.12
C ALA A 162 14.52 9.86 2.01
N GLY A 163 14.24 9.98 3.31
CA GLY A 163 15.15 10.61 4.27
C GLY A 163 16.32 9.74 4.73
N PHE A 164 16.39 8.46 4.34
CA PHE A 164 17.52 7.61 4.72
C PHE A 164 18.84 8.04 4.06
N SER A 165 19.95 7.63 4.68
CA SER A 165 21.29 7.77 4.08
C SER A 165 21.44 6.82 2.89
N SER A 166 22.39 7.14 2.00
CA SER A 166 22.80 6.27 0.89
C SER A 166 23.21 4.88 1.37
N GLU A 167 23.90 4.78 2.51
CA GLU A 167 24.28 3.48 3.10
C GLU A 167 23.07 2.68 3.60
N ALA A 168 22.13 3.31 4.29
CA ALA A 168 20.91 2.64 4.74
C ALA A 168 20.01 2.20 3.57
N PHE A 169 19.99 2.98 2.48
CA PHE A 169 19.33 2.60 1.23
C PHE A 169 20.04 1.41 0.55
N LYS A 170 21.37 1.46 0.43
CA LYS A 170 22.22 0.39 -0.12
C LYS A 170 21.99 -0.95 0.56
N HIS A 171 21.97 -0.99 1.89
CA HIS A 171 21.73 -2.24 2.63
C HIS A 171 20.40 -2.89 2.25
N ARG A 172 19.32 -2.11 2.08
CA ARG A 172 17.99 -2.60 1.70
C ARG A 172 17.94 -3.06 0.26
N VAL A 173 18.61 -2.34 -0.64
CA VAL A 173 18.73 -2.75 -2.06
C VAL A 173 19.45 -4.09 -2.17
N ARG A 174 20.55 -4.27 -1.42
CA ARG A 174 21.33 -5.52 -1.41
C ARG A 174 20.56 -6.69 -0.80
N ASP A 175 19.93 -6.47 0.35
CA ASP A 175 19.12 -7.49 1.03
C ASP A 175 17.94 -7.93 0.15
N SER A 176 17.23 -6.96 -0.42
CA SER A 176 16.15 -7.26 -1.35
C SER A 176 16.65 -7.78 -2.69
N ALA A 177 17.94 -7.72 -3.04
CA ALA A 177 18.45 -8.07 -4.37
C ALA A 177 17.50 -7.61 -5.50
N CYS A 178 17.02 -6.36 -5.40
CA CYS A 178 16.00 -5.85 -6.31
C CYS A 178 16.59 -5.64 -7.70
N ARG A 179 15.73 -5.72 -8.72
CA ARG A 179 16.12 -5.56 -10.13
C ARG A 179 16.09 -4.09 -10.57
N LEU A 180 15.18 -3.33 -10.01
CA LEU A 180 14.85 -1.97 -10.46
C LEU A 180 14.67 -1.07 -9.24
N VAL A 181 15.17 0.16 -9.34
CA VAL A 181 14.92 1.23 -8.36
C VAL A 181 14.07 2.30 -9.04
N ILE A 182 13.08 2.82 -8.32
CA ILE A 182 12.29 3.98 -8.75
C ILE A 182 12.66 5.12 -7.81
N THR A 183 13.17 6.21 -8.36
CA THR A 183 13.52 7.41 -7.58
C THR A 183 13.12 8.70 -8.28
N VAL A 184 13.49 9.83 -7.69
CA VAL A 184 13.24 11.19 -8.19
C VAL A 184 14.57 11.94 -8.26
N ASP A 185 14.64 12.99 -9.07
CA ASP A 185 15.79 13.89 -9.15
C ASP A 185 16.08 14.54 -7.78
N GLY A 186 15.06 15.15 -7.20
CA GLY A 186 15.12 15.75 -5.87
C GLY A 186 13.74 16.11 -5.36
N TYR A 187 13.67 16.57 -4.11
CA TYR A 187 12.41 17.01 -3.52
C TYR A 187 12.64 18.07 -2.46
N ARG A 188 11.57 18.80 -2.13
CA ARG A 188 11.57 19.78 -1.04
C ARG A 188 11.02 19.17 0.24
N HIS A 189 11.69 19.48 1.34
CA HIS A 189 11.20 19.18 2.68
C HIS A 189 11.70 20.25 3.66
N GLY A 190 10.76 20.89 4.35
CA GLY A 190 10.91 22.21 4.92
C GLY A 190 11.47 23.23 3.92
N ASN A 191 12.39 24.05 4.41
CA ASN A 191 13.09 25.06 3.60
C ASN A 191 14.30 24.50 2.84
N LYS A 192 14.40 23.17 2.68
CA LYS A 192 15.57 22.52 2.06
C LYS A 192 15.17 21.77 0.79
N THR A 193 16.04 21.86 -0.21
CA THR A 193 16.03 20.99 -1.39
C THR A 193 16.96 19.82 -1.15
N ILE A 194 16.46 18.61 -1.38
CA ILE A 194 17.19 17.36 -1.19
C ILE A 194 17.44 16.75 -2.57
N GLY A 195 18.72 16.65 -2.95
CA GLY A 195 19.15 15.90 -4.12
C GLY A 195 19.03 14.39 -3.86
N GLN A 196 18.00 13.77 -4.44
CA GLN A 196 17.65 12.39 -4.16
C GLN A 196 18.36 11.44 -5.13
N LYS A 197 18.56 11.87 -6.37
CA LYS A 197 19.27 11.09 -7.38
C LYS A 197 20.73 10.90 -7.01
N GLU A 198 21.40 11.91 -6.47
CA GLU A 198 22.79 11.81 -6.03
C GLU A 198 22.95 10.79 -4.89
N LYS A 199 22.03 10.80 -3.92
CA LYS A 199 21.98 9.80 -2.85
C LYS A 199 21.74 8.39 -3.38
N THR A 200 20.87 8.28 -4.39
CA THR A 200 20.55 7.01 -5.05
C THR A 200 21.79 6.46 -5.74
N ASP A 201 22.47 7.28 -6.56
CA ASP A 201 23.68 6.89 -7.28
C ASP A 201 24.80 6.47 -6.33
N GLN A 202 25.00 7.22 -5.24
CA GLN A 202 25.96 6.86 -4.21
C GLN A 202 25.64 5.48 -3.59
N GLY A 203 24.37 5.22 -3.25
CA GLY A 203 23.97 3.96 -2.65
C GLY A 203 23.99 2.76 -3.62
N LEU A 204 23.91 3.02 -4.93
CA LEU A 204 23.91 1.97 -5.97
C LEU A 204 25.31 1.54 -6.43
N SER A 205 26.36 2.27 -6.05
CA SER A 205 27.75 1.99 -6.42
C SER A 205 28.19 0.52 -6.25
N ASP A 206 27.67 -0.19 -5.23
CA ASP A 206 27.92 -1.63 -5.02
C ASP A 206 26.63 -2.48 -4.99
N CYS A 207 25.69 -2.22 -5.92
CA CYS A 207 24.42 -2.94 -6.02
C CYS A 207 24.24 -3.61 -7.41
N PRO A 208 24.93 -4.74 -7.71
CA PRO A 208 24.96 -5.34 -9.04
C PRO A 208 23.62 -5.97 -9.49
N SER A 209 22.68 -6.18 -8.57
CA SER A 209 21.34 -6.70 -8.91
C SER A 209 20.49 -5.67 -9.65
N VAL A 210 20.78 -4.38 -9.47
CA VAL A 210 20.02 -3.28 -10.05
C VAL A 210 20.44 -3.07 -11.50
N LYS A 211 19.49 -3.26 -12.42
CA LYS A 211 19.70 -3.14 -13.87
C LYS A 211 19.17 -1.84 -14.45
N THR A 212 18.29 -1.16 -13.72
CA THR A 212 17.61 0.06 -14.18
C THR A 212 17.24 0.92 -12.98
N VAL A 213 17.37 2.24 -13.14
CA VAL A 213 17.01 3.29 -12.19
C VAL A 213 16.13 4.31 -12.91
#